data_AF-A0A2A6FMU8-F1
#
_entry.id   AF-A0A2A6FMU8-F1
#
_cell.length_a   1.000
_cell.length_b   1.000
_cell.length_c   1.000
_cell.angle_alpha   90.00
_cell.angle_beta   90.00
_cell.angle_gamma   90.00
#
_symmetry.space_group_name_H-M   'P 1'
#
loop_
_entity.id
_entity.type
_entity.pdbx_description
1 polymer ?
#
loop_
_entity_poly.entity_id
_entity_poly.type
_entity_poly.pdbx_seq_one_letter_code
_entity_poly.pdbx_strand_id
1 'polypeptide(L)'
;MARNEHDEPSEDLVETARREKSERRNPFARIVLFLRQVVGELRKVVTPTRQELLRYTGVVLVFVLIMMGIVWVLDKGFGWAIIYVFGTPE
;
A
#
# COMPACT_ATOMS: atom_id res chain seq x y z
N MET A 1 26.48 -48.56 51.84
CA MET A 1 26.11 -47.19 51.42
C MET A 1 27.01 -46.85 50.23
N ALA A 2 26.51 -47.02 49.01
CA ALA A 2 27.25 -46.69 47.79
C ALA A 2 26.26 -46.03 46.84
N ARG A 3 26.46 -44.73 46.60
CA ARG A 3 25.81 -43.99 45.52
C ARG A 3 26.49 -44.42 44.23
N ASN A 4 25.72 -44.89 43.25
CA ASN A 4 26.12 -44.80 41.86
C ASN A 4 25.59 -43.47 41.35
N GLU A 5 26.51 -42.53 41.17
CA GLU A 5 26.36 -41.42 40.24
C GLU A 5 26.71 -41.99 38.86
N HIS A 6 25.76 -41.92 37.92
CA HIS A 6 26.09 -42.02 36.51
C HIS A 6 25.30 -40.92 35.79
N ASP A 7 26.07 -40.14 35.03
CA ASP A 7 25.71 -39.10 34.09
C ASP A 7 24.45 -39.41 33.28
N GLU A 8 23.61 -38.37 33.06
CA GLU A 8 23.03 -38.00 31.75
C GLU A 8 22.00 -36.83 31.83
N PRO A 9 22.33 -35.63 32.35
CA PRO A 9 21.47 -34.46 32.19
C PRO A 9 21.71 -33.67 30.88
N SER A 10 22.75 -34.00 30.10
CA SER A 10 23.14 -33.22 28.92
C SER A 10 22.39 -33.56 27.64
N GLU A 11 21.94 -34.80 27.45
CA GLU A 11 21.27 -35.21 26.20
C GLU A 11 19.87 -34.61 26.08
N ASP A 12 19.11 -34.58 27.18
CA ASP A 12 17.78 -33.95 27.23
C ASP A 12 17.84 -32.43 27.00
N LEU A 13 18.88 -31.76 27.49
CA LEU A 13 19.09 -30.32 27.28
C LEU A 13 19.50 -30.03 25.82
N VAL A 14 20.23 -30.94 25.18
CA VAL A 14 20.62 -30.82 23.77
C VAL A 14 19.44 -31.15 22.85
N GLU A 15 18.58 -32.09 23.23
CA GLU A 15 17.39 -32.46 22.47
C GLU A 15 16.31 -31.37 22.53
N THR A 16 16.06 -30.82 23.72
CA THR A 16 15.18 -29.65 23.91
C THR A 16 15.71 -28.43 23.14
N ALA A 17 17.01 -28.14 23.20
CA ALA A 17 17.62 -27.06 22.42
C ALA A 17 17.53 -27.29 20.90
N ARG A 18 17.65 -28.54 20.40
CA ARG A 18 17.46 -28.88 18.97
C ARG A 18 16.01 -28.75 18.53
N ARG A 19 15.04 -29.19 19.35
CA ARG A 19 13.60 -29.04 19.07
C ARG A 19 13.20 -27.57 19.05
N GLU A 20 13.67 -26.77 20.01
CA GLU A 20 13.48 -25.33 19.97
C GLU A 20 14.16 -24.69 18.74
N LYS A 21 15.34 -25.17 18.32
CA LYS A 21 16.04 -24.66 17.13
C LYS A 21 15.37 -25.05 15.81
N SER A 22 14.67 -26.19 15.75
CA SER A 22 13.85 -26.58 14.60
C SER A 22 12.52 -25.81 14.56
N GLU A 23 11.91 -25.52 15.70
CA GLU A 23 10.76 -24.61 15.78
C GLU A 23 11.12 -23.17 15.41
N ARG A 24 12.34 -22.70 15.75
CA ARG A 24 12.86 -21.39 15.31
C ARG A 24 13.02 -21.26 13.79
N ARG A 25 12.98 -22.36 13.01
CA ARG A 25 13.00 -22.33 11.53
C ARG A 25 11.61 -22.27 10.91
N ASN A 26 10.57 -21.87 11.64
CA ASN A 26 9.22 -21.83 11.10
C ASN A 26 9.05 -20.65 10.10
N PRO A 27 8.98 -20.89 8.77
CA PRO A 27 8.87 -19.82 7.76
C PRO A 27 7.59 -18.97 7.95
N PHE A 28 6.54 -19.58 8.50
CA PHE A 28 5.31 -18.88 8.89
C PHE A 28 5.55 -17.83 9.97
N ALA A 29 6.39 -18.11 10.97
CA ALA A 29 6.73 -17.13 11.99
C ALA A 29 7.43 -15.91 11.39
N ARG A 30 8.27 -16.11 10.37
CA ARG A 30 8.94 -15.02 9.64
C ARG A 30 7.96 -14.15 8.86
N ILE A 31 6.95 -14.75 8.21
CA ILE A 31 5.89 -14.02 7.49
C ILE A 31 5.03 -13.20 8.45
N VAL A 32 4.64 -13.76 9.59
CA VAL A 32 3.87 -13.04 10.62
C VAL A 32 4.66 -11.87 11.18
N LEU A 33 5.97 -12.05 11.41
CA LEU A 33 6.85 -10.98 11.88
C LEU A 33 6.96 -9.85 10.85
N PHE A 34 7.11 -10.21 9.57
CA PHE A 34 7.11 -9.25 8.45
C PHE A 34 5.81 -8.46 8.35
N LEU A 35 4.65 -9.12 8.42
CA LEU A 35 3.35 -8.43 8.39
C LEU A 35 3.17 -7.48 9.59
N ARG A 36 3.61 -7.88 10.79
CA ARG A 36 3.62 -6.98 11.96
C ARG A 36 4.51 -5.76 11.75
N GLN A 37 5.66 -5.94 11.10
CA GLN A 37 6.56 -4.83 10.74
C GLN A 37 5.91 -3.90 9.72
N VAL A 38 5.32 -4.44 8.64
CA VAL A 38 4.62 -3.65 7.61
C VAL A 38 3.47 -2.84 8.22
N VAL A 39 2.63 -3.44 9.06
CA VAL A 39 1.56 -2.70 9.76
C VAL A 39 2.14 -1.64 10.69
N GLY A 40 3.25 -1.93 11.37
CA GLY A 40 3.97 -0.95 12.18
C GLY A 40 4.47 0.25 11.37
N GLU A 41 4.98 0.01 10.16
CA GLU A 41 5.45 1.06 9.26
C GLU A 41 4.29 1.84 8.63
N LEU A 42 3.20 1.16 8.25
CA LEU A 42 1.99 1.80 7.70
C LEU A 42 1.33 2.74 8.70
N ARG A 43 1.45 2.49 10.02
CA ARG A 43 0.98 3.43 11.05
C ARG A 43 1.79 4.73 11.12
N LYS A 44 2.99 4.77 10.52
CA LYS A 44 3.79 5.99 10.39
C LYS A 44 3.38 6.83 9.19
N VAL A 45 2.50 6.32 8.32
CA VAL A 45 1.94 7.11 7.24
C VAL A 45 1.00 8.14 7.87
N VAL A 46 1.38 9.40 7.73
CA VAL A 46 0.54 10.53 8.14
C VAL A 46 -0.76 10.50 7.34
N THR A 47 -1.88 10.34 8.04
CA THR A 47 -3.19 10.42 7.42
C THR A 47 -3.54 11.88 7.18
N PRO A 48 -3.98 12.23 5.97
CA PRO A 48 -4.20 13.62 5.60
C PRO A 48 -5.34 14.21 6.45
N THR A 49 -5.22 15.50 6.76
CA THR A 49 -6.31 16.21 7.43
C THR A 49 -7.46 16.43 6.46
N ARG A 50 -8.69 16.56 6.97
CA ARG A 50 -9.87 16.84 6.12
C ARG A 50 -9.69 18.10 5.25
N GLN A 51 -8.90 19.07 5.71
CA GLN A 51 -8.60 20.29 4.98
C GLN A 51 -7.66 20.05 3.79
N GLU A 52 -6.66 19.20 3.93
CA GLU A 52 -5.76 18.80 2.83
C GLU A 52 -6.53 18.02 1.76
N LEU A 53 -7.37 17.08 2.18
CA LEU A 53 -8.26 16.34 1.28
C LEU A 53 -9.11 17.27 0.42
N LEU A 54 -9.76 18.26 1.05
CA LEU A 54 -10.58 19.25 0.35
C LEU A 54 -9.77 20.15 -0.59
N ARG A 55 -8.53 20.50 -0.24
CA ARG A 55 -7.64 21.24 -1.16
C ARG A 55 -7.29 20.42 -2.38
N TYR A 56 -6.89 19.17 -2.19
CA TYR A 56 -6.51 18.30 -3.31
C TYR A 56 -7.70 18.02 -4.24
N THR A 57 -8.87 17.68 -3.68
CA THR A 57 -10.07 17.49 -4.51
C THR A 57 -10.54 18.79 -5.15
N GLY A 58 -10.43 19.92 -4.46
CA GLY A 58 -10.75 21.25 -5.00
C GLY A 58 -9.89 21.63 -6.20
N VAL A 59 -8.57 21.42 -6.13
CA VAL A 59 -7.66 21.65 -7.26
C VAL A 59 -8.04 20.80 -8.47
N VAL A 60 -8.33 19.51 -8.26
CA VAL A 60 -8.76 18.61 -9.34
C VAL A 60 -10.08 19.07 -9.95
N LEU A 61 -11.05 19.50 -9.12
CA LEU A 61 -12.33 19.99 -9.60
C LEU A 61 -12.18 21.24 -10.48
N VAL A 62 -11.37 22.21 -10.04
CA VAL A 62 -11.07 23.42 -10.82
C VAL A 62 -10.38 23.05 -12.14
N PHE A 63 -9.41 22.14 -12.11
CA PHE A 63 -8.72 21.68 -13.31
C PHE A 63 -9.69 21.05 -14.33
N VAL A 64 -10.59 20.18 -13.86
CA VAL A 64 -11.62 19.55 -14.72
C VAL A 64 -12.55 20.61 -15.33
N LEU A 65 -12.98 21.60 -14.54
CA LEU A 65 -13.84 22.69 -15.05
C LEU A 65 -13.14 23.52 -16.13
N ILE A 66 -11.85 23.79 -15.98
CA ILE A 66 -11.06 24.49 -17.00
C ILE A 66 -11.01 23.66 -18.28
N MET A 67 -10.70 22.36 -18.18
CA MET A 67 -10.64 21.46 -19.35
C MET A 67 -12.00 21.35 -20.04
N MET A 68 -13.10 21.26 -19.27
CA MET A 68 -14.46 21.31 -19.82
C MET A 68 -14.71 22.62 -20.57
N GLY A 69 -14.28 23.75 -20.01
CA GLY A 69 -14.38 25.06 -20.67
C GLY A 69 -13.61 25.12 -21.99
N ILE A 70 -12.36 24.63 -22.01
CA ILE A 70 -11.52 24.59 -23.21
C ILE A 70 -12.17 23.71 -24.28
N VAL A 71 -12.57 22.48 -23.92
CA VAL A 71 -13.23 21.55 -24.86
C VAL A 71 -14.52 22.18 -25.40
N TRP A 72 -15.34 22.77 -24.54
CA TRP A 72 -16.57 23.45 -24.97
C TRP A 72 -16.31 24.60 -25.95
N VAL A 73 -15.28 25.42 -25.71
CA VAL A 73 -14.88 26.49 -26.63
C VAL A 73 -14.41 25.92 -27.95
N LEU A 74 -13.57 24.88 -27.91
CA LEU A 74 -13.05 24.24 -29.11
C LEU A 74 -14.19 23.58 -29.92
N ASP A 75 -15.11 22.87 -29.29
CA ASP A 75 -16.27 22.24 -29.94
C ASP A 75 -17.13 23.30 -30.66
N LYS A 76 -17.40 24.43 -29.99
CA LYS A 76 -18.12 25.56 -30.59
C LYS A 76 -17.33 26.21 -31.72
N GLY A 77 -16.03 26.42 -31.52
CA GLY A 77 -15.13 27.05 -32.48
C GLY A 77 -15.01 26.20 -33.75
N PHE A 78 -14.81 24.90 -33.61
CA PHE A 78 -14.79 23.97 -34.73
C PHE A 78 -16.14 23.87 -35.42
N GLY A 79 -17.25 23.82 -34.67
CA GLY A 79 -18.60 23.85 -35.26
C GLY A 79 -18.83 25.09 -36.13
N TRP A 80 -18.45 26.27 -35.62
CA TRP A 80 -18.49 27.52 -36.39
C TRP A 80 -17.57 27.50 -37.60
N ALA A 81 -16.34 27.01 -37.44
CA ALA A 81 -15.35 26.93 -38.52
C ALA A 81 -15.83 26.00 -39.65
N ILE A 82 -16.44 24.86 -39.32
CA ILE A 82 -16.98 23.92 -40.30
C ILE A 82 -18.10 24.57 -41.11
N ILE A 83 -19.06 25.23 -40.44
CA ILE A 83 -20.15 25.95 -41.13
C ILE A 83 -19.59 27.06 -42.02
N TYR A 84 -18.57 27.78 -41.54
CA TYR A 84 -17.94 28.85 -42.31
C TYR A 84 -17.19 28.35 -43.55
N VAL A 85 -16.49 27.22 -43.45
CA VAL A 85 -15.68 26.68 -44.56
C VAL A 85 -16.52 25.91 -45.56
N PHE A 86 -17.49 25.11 -45.11
CA PHE A 86 -18.25 24.19 -45.96
C PHE A 86 -19.67 24.65 -46.27
N GLY A 87 -20.17 25.71 -45.62
CA GLY A 87 -21.57 26.11 -45.69
C GLY A 87 -22.49 25.15 -44.94
N THR A 88 -23.74 25.56 -44.70
CA THR A 88 -24.76 24.65 -44.14
C THR A 88 -25.11 23.60 -45.18
N PRO A 89 -24.89 22.29 -44.92
CA PRO A 89 -25.48 21.26 -45.77
C PRO A 89 -27.00 21.35 -45.57
N GLU A 90 -27.70 21.78 -46.62
CA GLU A 90 -29.17 21.73 -46.73
C GLU A 90 -29.69 20.30 -46.47
#